data_AF-A0A511T747-F1
#
_entry.id   AF-A0A511T747-F1
#
_cell.length_a   1.000
_cell.length_b   1.000
_cell.length_c   1.000
_cell.angle_alpha   90.00
_cell.angle_beta   90.00
_cell.angle_gamma   90.00
#
_symmetry.space_group_name_H-M   'P 1'
#
loop_
_entity.id
_entity.type
_entity.pdbx_description
1 polymer ?
#
loop_
_entity_poly.entity_id
_entity_poly.type
_entity_poly.pdbx_seq_one_letter_code
_entity_poly.pdbx_strand_id
1 'polypeptide(L)' 'MWASVVGAHIARHATPRALEGGTLLVSVTSPEWARTLEPEAASLCVRLNERLGADTVKALAFRWEGR' A
#
# COMPACT_ATOMS: atom_id res chain seq x y z
N MET A 1 7.38 -10.47 0.83
CA MET A 1 6.33 -10.31 -0.21
C MET A 1 6.08 -8.83 -0.54
N TRP A 2 5.73 -7.98 0.45
CA TRP A 2 5.47 -6.54 0.24
C TRP A 2 6.56 -5.82 -0.56
N ALA A 3 7.82 -5.87 -0.13
CA ALA A 3 8.94 -5.23 -0.84
C ALA A 3 9.16 -5.72 -2.28
N SER A 4 8.74 -6.94 -2.62
CA SER A 4 8.78 -7.44 -3.99
C SER A 4 7.65 -6.86 -4.86
N VAL A 5 6.53 -6.48 -4.24
CA VAL A 5 5.36 -5.90 -4.90
C VAL A 5 5.44 -4.38 -4.98
N VAL A 6 5.99 -3.70 -3.97
CA VAL A 6 6.06 -2.23 -3.97
C VAL A 6 7.47 -1.69 -4.22
N GLY A 7 8.48 -2.55 -4.18
CA GLY A 7 9.89 -2.16 -4.24
C GLY A 7 10.47 -1.83 -2.86
N ALA A 8 11.79 -1.95 -2.75
CA ALA A 8 12.49 -1.77 -1.48
C ALA A 8 12.37 -0.33 -0.92
N HIS A 9 12.28 0.68 -1.79
CA HIS A 9 12.16 2.07 -1.36
C HIS A 9 10.80 2.33 -0.68
N ILE A 10 9.70 1.96 -1.33
CA ILE A 10 8.35 2.11 -0.76
C ILE A 10 8.21 1.26 0.51
N ALA A 11 8.71 0.03 0.50
CA ALA A 11 8.61 -0.87 1.66
C ALA A 11 9.32 -0.37 2.92
N ARG A 12 10.29 0.56 2.81
CA ARG A 12 10.94 1.19 3.95
C ARG A 12 10.11 2.30 4.58
N HIS A 13 9.26 2.95 3.79
CA HIS A 13 8.47 4.11 4.20
C HIS A 13 6.98 3.83 4.34
N ALA A 14 6.53 2.67 3.85
CA ALA A 14 5.15 2.24 3.84
C ALA A 14 5.06 0.77 4.25
N THR A 15 4.24 0.48 5.25
CA THR A 15 4.04 -0.87 5.80
C THR A 15 2.56 -1.23 5.76
N PRO A 16 2.17 -2.37 5.16
CA PRO A 16 0.78 -2.82 5.17
C PRO A 16 0.38 -3.23 6.59
N ARG A 17 -0.79 -2.80 7.05
CA ARG A 17 -1.32 -3.06 8.39
C ARG A 17 -2.42 -4.10 8.40
N ALA A 18 -3.47 -3.88 7.61
CA ALA A 18 -4.64 -4.74 7.58
C ALA A 18 -5.37 -4.61 6.24
N LEU A 19 -6.03 -5.69 5.81
CA LEU A 19 -6.92 -5.70 4.66
C LEU A 19 -8.36 -5.82 5.16
N GLU A 20 -9.16 -4.78 5.00
CA GLU A 20 -10.54 -4.71 5.50
C GLU A 20 -11.49 -4.42 4.34
N GLY A 21 -12.40 -5.36 4.05
CA GLY A 21 -13.40 -5.19 2.99
C GLY A 21 -12.82 -4.91 1.59
N GLY A 22 -11.60 -5.36 1.32
CA GLY A 22 -10.87 -5.08 0.07
C GLY A 22 -10.05 -3.78 0.10
N THR A 23 -9.99 -3.06 1.21
CA THR A 23 -9.11 -1.90 1.37
C THR A 23 -7.88 -2.27 2.19
N LEU A 24 -6.70 -2.18 1.60
CA LEU A 24 -5.44 -2.40 2.30
C LEU A 24 -5.00 -1.10 3.00
N LEU A 25 -5.04 -1.12 4.33
CA LEU A 25 -4.51 -0.07 5.18
C LEU A 25 -2.99 -0.13 5.17
N VAL A 26 -2.35 0.99 4.84
CA VAL A 26 -0.89 1.12 4.76
C VAL A 26 -0.45 2.27 5.65
N SER A 27 0.38 1.98 6.65
CA SER A 27 1.00 3.00 7.49
C SER A 27 2.22 3.57 6.79
N VAL A 28 2.29 4.89 6.69
CA VAL A 28 3.44 5.62 6.11
C VAL A 28 4.22 6.39 7.16
N THR A 29 5.51 6.65 6.91
CA THR A 29 6.39 7.36 7.84
C THR A 29 6.15 8.87 7.89
N SER A 30 5.58 9.46 6.84
CA SER A 30 5.23 10.89 6.79
C SER A 30 4.01 11.15 5.89
N PRO A 31 3.30 12.28 6.05
CA PRO A 31 2.18 12.64 5.18
C PRO A 31 2.58 12.89 3.71
N GLU A 32 3.83 13.29 3.45
CA GLU A 32 4.36 13.47 2.08
C GLU A 32 4.41 12.14 1.33
N TRP A 33 4.74 11.05 2.03
CA TRP A 33 4.71 9.70 1.46
C TRP A 33 3.30 9.26 1.08
N ALA A 34 2.28 9.60 1.89
CA ALA A 34 0.89 9.32 1.51
C ALA A 34 0.54 9.99 0.17
N ARG A 35 0.84 11.28 0.03
CA ARG A 35 0.56 12.05 -1.21
C ARG A 35 1.33 11.54 -2.42
N THR A 36 2.56 11.06 -2.20
CA THR A 36 3.39 10.48 -3.26
C THR A 36 2.86 9.12 -3.72
N LEU A 37 2.28 8.34 -2.80
CA LEU A 37 1.77 6.99 -3.08
C LEU A 37 0.32 6.97 -3.58
N GLU A 38 -0.46 8.02 -3.32
CA GLU A 38 -1.83 8.18 -3.85
C GLU A 38 -1.94 7.93 -5.35
N PRO A 39 -1.14 8.55 -6.24
CA PRO A 39 -1.20 8.28 -7.68
C PRO A 39 -0.71 6.87 -8.05
N GLU A 40 0.20 6.29 -7.25
CA GLU A 40 0.74 4.94 -7.46
C GLU A 40 -0.22 3.84 -6.99
N ALA A 41 -1.22 4.19 -6.16
CA ALA A 41 -2.12 3.24 -5.50
C ALA A 41 -2.80 2.29 -6.50
N ALA A 42 -3.31 2.80 -7.62
CA ALA A 42 -3.97 1.98 -8.61
C ALA A 42 -3.02 0.91 -9.20
N SER A 43 -1.78 1.30 -9.53
CA SER A 43 -0.75 0.39 -10.03
C SER A 43 -0.34 -0.64 -8.98
N LEU A 44 -0.18 -0.22 -7.73
CA LEU A 44 0.14 -1.11 -6.62
C LEU A 44 -0.99 -2.12 -6.35
N CYS A 45 -2.26 -1.72 -6.44
CA CYS A 45 -3.40 -2.64 -6.34
C CYS A 45 -3.34 -3.75 -7.39
N VAL A 46 -3.04 -3.41 -8.65
CA VAL A 46 -2.90 -4.42 -9.73
C VAL A 46 -1.80 -5.42 -9.37
N ARG A 47 -0.60 -4.93 -9.03
CA ARG A 47 0.55 -5.78 -8.67
C ARG A 47 0.30 -6.63 -7.43
N LEU A 48 -0.46 -6.12 -6.45
CA LEU A 48 -0.89 -6.87 -5.27
C LEU A 48 -1.85 -7.99 -5.66
N ASN A 49 -2.84 -7.72 -6.50
CA ASN A 49 -3.81 -8.69 -6.96
C ASN A 49 -3.21 -9.78 -7.85
N GLU A 50 -2.17 -9.47 -8.64
CA GLU A 50 -1.40 -10.49 -9.38
C GLU A 50 -0.77 -11.55 -8.47
N ARG A 51 -0.48 -11.18 -7.21
CA ARG A 51 0.16 -12.07 -6.24
C ARG A 51 -0.81 -12.69 -5.23
N LEU A 52 -1.83 -11.93 -4.81
CA LEU A 52 -2.80 -12.36 -3.80
C LEU A 52 -4.04 -13.03 -4.40
N GLY A 53 -4.29 -12.83 -5.69
CA GLY A 53 -5.51 -13.24 -6.38
C GLY A 53 -6.34 -12.03 -6.81
N ALA A 54 -6.99 -12.16 -7.97
CA ALA A 54 -7.83 -11.11 -8.54
C ALA A 54 -8.91 -10.65 -7.53
N ASP A 55 -9.14 -9.34 -7.46
CA ASP A 55 -10.16 -8.69 -6.62
C ASP A 55 -9.90 -8.70 -5.09
N THR A 56 -8.72 -9.14 -4.63
CA THR A 56 -8.38 -9.17 -3.19
C THR A 56 -8.21 -7.75 -2.62
N VAL A 57 -7.45 -6.91 -3.31
CA VAL A 57 -7.17 -5.52 -2.94
C VAL A 57 -7.83 -4.60 -3.96
N LYS A 58 -8.89 -3.92 -3.52
CA LYS A 58 -9.70 -2.98 -4.30
C LYS A 58 -9.21 -1.54 -4.14
N ALA A 59 -8.71 -1.21 -2.96
CA ALA A 59 -8.21 0.12 -2.63
C ALA A 59 -7.01 0.06 -1.69
N LEU A 60 -6.20 1.11 -1.71
CA LEU A 60 -5.13 1.35 -0.74
C LEU A 60 -5.45 2.64 0.02
N ALA A 61 -5.35 2.58 1.34
CA ALA A 61 -5.54 3.73 2.20
C ALA A 61 -4.24 3.99 2.97
N PHE A 62 -3.60 5.13 2.70
CA PHE A 62 -2.37 5.53 3.36
C PHE A 62 -2.68 6.36 4.60
N ARG A 63 -2.14 5.95 5.75
CA ARG A 63 -2.28 6.68 7.01
C ARG A 63 -0.92 6.95 7.62
N TRP A 64 -0.66 8.19 7.98
CA TRP A 64 0.50 8.52 8.78
C TRP A 64 0.17 8.27 10.25
N GLU A 65 0.86 7.31 10.86
CA GLU A 65 0.82 7.10 12.31
C GLU A 65 1.94 7.93 12.93
N GLY A 66 1.74 9.24 12.96
CA GLY A 66 2.58 10.15 13.72
C GLY A 66 2.49 9.79 15.21
N ARG A 67 3.64 9.51 15.83
CA ARG A 67 3.77 9.53 17.28
C ARG A 67 4.03 10.96 17.74
#